data_AF-A0A4R0X9H0-F1
#
_entry.id   AF-A0A4R0X9H0-F1
#
_cell.length_a   1.000
_cell.length_b   1.000
_cell.length_c   1.000
_cell.angle_alpha   90.00
_cell.angle_beta   90.00
_cell.angle_gamma   90.00
#
_symmetry.space_group_name_H-M   'P 1'
#
loop_
_entity.id
_entity.type
_entity.pdbx_description
1 polymer ?
#
loop_
_entity_poly.entity_id
_entity_poly.type
_entity_poly.pdbx_seq_one_letter_code
_entity_poly.pdbx_strand_id
1 'polypeptide(L)'
;MRHISARPEQSSFPNTLTERHPLFSYAGRCAADLWLQGAPLSMADFRDLRFRCLVSGDTSFAGDPARRQAFDDAFARQIASSIASRSRVEGRRHA
;
A
#
# COMPACT_ATOMS: atom_id res chain seq x y z
N MET A 1 7.14 13.51 -23.27
CA MET A 1 7.00 12.96 -21.90
C MET A 1 8.36 12.44 -21.45
N ARG A 2 8.94 12.95 -20.36
CA ARG A 2 10.21 12.42 -19.81
C ARG A 2 9.91 11.18 -18.98
N HIS A 3 10.52 10.05 -19.33
CA HIS A 3 10.46 8.81 -18.56
C HIS A 3 11.36 8.97 -17.32
N ILE A 4 10.76 9.19 -16.16
CA ILE A 4 11.50 9.20 -14.90
C ILE A 4 11.58 7.75 -14.43
N SER A 5 12.75 7.14 -14.56
CA SER A 5 13.00 5.83 -13.99
C SER A 5 12.85 5.89 -12.47
N ALA A 6 12.26 4.85 -11.88
CA ALA A 6 12.26 4.68 -10.44
C ALA A 6 13.72 4.71 -9.94
N ARG A 7 13.94 5.30 -8.77
CA ARG A 7 15.28 5.37 -8.19
C ARG A 7 15.81 3.94 -7.94
N PRO A 8 17.12 3.68 -8.03
CA PRO A 8 17.67 2.33 -7.87
C PRO A 8 17.37 1.69 -6.50
N GLU A 9 17.19 2.49 -5.45
CA GLU A 9 16.70 2.01 -4.15
C GLU A 9 15.24 1.50 -4.18
N GLN A 10 14.45 1.91 -5.17
CA GLN A 10 13.10 1.39 -5.43
C GLN A 10 13.23 0.13 -6.28
N SER A 11 13.81 -0.91 -5.69
CA SER A 11 13.83 -2.24 -6.28
C SER A 11 12.41 -2.65 -6.63
N SER A 12 12.15 -2.85 -7.93
CA SER A 12 10.93 -3.48 -8.41
C SER A 12 11.01 -4.96 -8.05
N PHE A 13 10.82 -5.28 -6.77
CA PHE A 13 10.79 -6.66 -6.33
C PHE A 13 9.60 -7.34 -7.01
N PRO A 14 9.79 -8.54 -7.60
CA PRO A 14 8.67 -9.31 -8.09
C PRO A 14 7.72 -9.53 -6.91
N ASN A 15 6.43 -9.36 -7.17
CA ASN A 15 5.39 -9.21 -6.17
C ASN A 15 5.01 -10.50 -5.44
N THR A 16 6.00 -11.36 -5.19
CA THR A 16 5.84 -12.74 -4.76
C THR A 16 5.12 -12.86 -3.43
N LEU A 17 5.33 -11.92 -2.50
CA LEU A 17 4.64 -11.94 -1.20
C LEU A 17 3.18 -11.56 -1.28
N THR A 18 2.82 -10.63 -2.18
CA THR A 18 1.40 -10.28 -2.39
C THR A 18 0.64 -11.41 -3.07
N GLU A 19 1.30 -12.12 -3.99
CA GLU A 19 0.74 -13.33 -4.61
C GLU A 19 0.63 -14.48 -3.61
N ARG A 20 1.59 -14.63 -2.69
CA ARG A 20 1.58 -15.67 -1.64
C ARG A 20 0.59 -15.39 -0.50
N HIS A 21 0.28 -14.12 -0.22
CA HIS A 21 -0.60 -13.71 0.88
C HIS A 21 -1.76 -12.81 0.39
N PRO A 22 -2.65 -13.33 -0.47
CA PRO A 22 -3.66 -12.52 -1.16
C PRO A 22 -4.62 -11.80 -0.23
N LEU A 23 -4.96 -12.39 0.92
CA LEU A 23 -5.83 -11.77 1.93
C LEU A 23 -5.19 -10.53 2.57
N PHE A 24 -3.91 -10.62 2.91
CA PHE A 24 -3.17 -9.50 3.51
C PHE A 24 -2.98 -8.36 2.52
N SER A 25 -2.68 -8.69 1.28
CA SER A 25 -2.57 -7.67 0.24
C SER A 25 -3.90 -7.03 -0.15
N TYR A 26 -4.99 -7.80 -0.16
CA TYR A 26 -6.32 -7.23 -0.34
C TYR A 26 -6.66 -6.28 0.81
N ALA A 27 -6.45 -6.69 2.05
CA ALA A 27 -6.65 -5.84 3.21
C ALA A 27 -5.79 -4.56 3.17
N GLY A 28 -4.54 -4.65 2.72
CA GLY A 28 -3.64 -3.51 2.54
C GLY A 28 -4.16 -2.50 1.51
N ARG A 29 -4.67 -2.97 0.36
CA ARG A 29 -5.32 -2.11 -0.64
C ARG A 29 -6.55 -1.40 -0.08
N CYS A 30 -7.45 -2.14 0.56
CA CYS A 30 -8.67 -1.57 1.15
C CYS A 30 -8.34 -0.53 2.22
N ALA A 31 -7.33 -0.79 3.05
CA ALA A 31 -6.87 0.17 4.05
C ALA A 31 -6.34 1.45 3.38
N ALA A 32 -5.55 1.35 2.31
CA ALA A 32 -5.08 2.52 1.57
C ALA A 32 -6.25 3.32 0.96
N ASP A 33 -7.25 2.65 0.37
CA ASP A 33 -8.43 3.32 -0.18
C ASP A 33 -9.21 4.08 0.88
N LEU A 34 -9.33 3.53 2.09
CA LEU A 34 -9.97 4.20 3.22
C LEU A 34 -9.15 5.40 3.71
N TRP A 35 -7.83 5.29 3.73
CA TRP A 35 -6.98 6.42 4.10
C TRP A 35 -7.07 7.56 3.07
N LEU A 36 -7.11 7.24 1.78
CA LEU A 36 -7.25 8.22 0.69
C LEU A 36 -8.58 8.99 0.71
N GLN A 37 -9.60 8.49 1.40
CA GLN A 37 -10.90 9.16 1.55
C GLN A 37 -10.89 10.30 2.58
N GLY A 38 -10.03 10.24 3.61
CA GLY A 38 -10.10 11.23 4.69
C GLY A 38 -8.90 11.34 5.63
N ALA A 39 -7.85 10.53 5.45
CA ALA A 39 -6.58 10.58 6.19
C ALA A 39 -6.70 10.92 7.70
N PRO A 40 -7.46 10.14 8.50
CA PRO A 40 -7.78 10.49 9.89
C PRO A 40 -6.57 10.44 10.84
N LEU A 41 -5.49 9.79 10.43
CA LEU A 41 -4.21 9.69 11.13
C LEU A 41 -3.07 9.86 10.13
N SER A 42 -1.84 9.95 10.64
CA SER A 42 -0.66 9.79 9.78
C SER A 42 -0.76 8.45 9.01
N MET A 43 -0.18 8.43 7.81
CA MET A 43 -0.23 7.25 6.94
C MET A 43 0.33 6.00 7.63
N ALA A 44 1.44 6.15 8.36
CA ALA A 44 2.09 5.07 9.09
C ALA A 44 1.21 4.57 10.24
N ASP A 45 0.69 5.48 11.08
CA ASP A 45 -0.16 5.10 12.22
C ASP A 45 -1.45 4.41 11.77
N PHE A 46 -2.07 4.91 10.70
CA PHE A 46 -3.27 4.30 10.14
C PHE A 46 -3.01 2.89 9.61
N ARG A 47 -1.93 2.71 8.84
CA ARG A 47 -1.53 1.40 8.29
C ARG A 47 -1.29 0.40 9.43
N ASP A 48 -0.55 0.82 10.45
CA ASP A 48 -0.18 -0.02 11.59
C ASP A 48 -1.40 -0.37 12.45
N LEU A 49 -2.31 0.57 12.71
CA LEU A 49 -3.59 0.32 13.36
C LEU A 49 -4.43 -0.69 12.57
N ARG A 50 -4.56 -0.51 11.25
CA ARG A 50 -5.33 -1.41 10.39
C ARG A 50 -4.76 -2.81 10.35
N PHE A 51 -3.44 -2.96 10.30
CA PHE A 51 -2.79 -4.25 10.38
C PHE A 51 -3.07 -4.93 11.73
N ARG A 52 -2.96 -4.20 12.84
CA ARG A 52 -3.31 -4.71 14.18
C ARG A 52 -4.75 -5.18 14.27
N CYS A 53 -5.70 -4.44 13.71
CA CYS A 53 -7.10 -4.86 13.66
C CYS A 53 -7.30 -6.11 12.80
N LEU A 54 -6.60 -6.23 11.67
CA LEU A 54 -6.69 -7.39 10.77
C LEU A 54 -6.26 -8.69 11.46
N VAL A 55 -5.19 -8.63 12.24
CA VAL A 55 -4.66 -9.81 12.96
C VAL A 55 -5.24 -9.95 14.37
N SER A 56 -6.11 -9.03 14.79
CA SER A 56 -6.75 -9.11 16.11
C SER A 56 -7.64 -10.35 16.17
N GLY A 57 -7.49 -11.14 17.23
CA GLY A 57 -8.20 -12.40 17.40
C GLY A 57 -7.43 -13.64 16.96
N ASP A 58 -6.27 -13.50 16.32
CA ASP A 58 -5.41 -14.63 15.98
C ASP A 58 -3.95 -14.40 16.42
N THR A 59 -3.60 -15.01 17.56
CA THR A 59 -2.25 -14.94 18.14
C THR A 59 -1.21 -15.68 17.31
N SER A 60 -1.63 -16.54 16.37
CA SER A 60 -0.72 -17.30 15.49
C SER A 60 -0.15 -16.45 14.37
N PHE A 61 -0.81 -15.33 14.02
CA PHE A 61 -0.37 -14.42 12.95
C PHE A 61 0.38 -13.19 13.46
N ALA A 62 0.31 -12.92 14.77
CA ALA A 62 1.02 -11.83 15.43
C ALA A 62 2.53 -12.11 15.49
N GLY A 63 3.23 -11.94 14.36
CA GLY A 63 4.67 -12.17 14.26
C GLY A 63 5.17 -12.62 12.89
N ASP A 64 4.30 -12.85 11.91
CA ASP A 64 4.71 -13.26 10.56
C ASP A 64 5.13 -12.02 9.71
N PRO A 65 6.45 -11.81 9.49
CA PRO A 65 6.93 -10.64 8.78
C PRO A 65 6.53 -10.65 7.30
N ALA A 66 6.34 -11.83 6.69
CA ALA A 66 6.01 -11.95 5.27
C ALA A 66 4.58 -11.47 4.99
N ARG A 67 3.64 -11.79 5.89
CA ARG A 67 2.25 -11.29 5.83
C ARG A 67 2.18 -9.78 6.08
N ARG A 68 2.95 -9.28 7.06
CA ARG A 68 3.06 -7.83 7.31
C ARG A 68 3.59 -7.10 6.08
N GLN A 69 4.65 -7.62 5.47
CA GLN A 69 5.24 -7.04 4.27
C GLN A 69 4.26 -7.07 3.08
N ALA A 70 3.52 -8.17 2.88
CA ALA A 70 2.51 -8.25 1.83
C ALA A 70 1.37 -7.22 2.00
N PHE A 71 0.99 -6.91 3.24
CA PHE A 71 0.04 -5.84 3.56
C PHE A 71 0.64 -4.46 3.28
N ASP A 72 1.84 -4.18 3.80
CA ASP A 72 2.51 -2.88 3.69
C ASP A 72 2.82 -2.54 2.22
N ASP A 73 3.30 -3.50 1.43
CA ASP A 73 3.60 -3.31 0.00
C ASP A 73 2.32 -3.03 -0.80
N ALA A 74 1.21 -3.70 -0.48
CA ALA A 74 -0.06 -3.49 -1.15
C ALA A 74 -0.66 -2.12 -0.78
N PHE A 75 -0.55 -1.73 0.49
CA PHE A 75 -0.95 -0.41 0.96
C PHE A 75 -0.15 0.69 0.23
N ALA A 76 1.18 0.61 0.25
CA ALA A 76 2.05 1.61 -0.35
C ALA A 76 1.82 1.75 -1.86
N ARG A 77 1.63 0.63 -2.58
CA ARG A 77 1.36 0.67 -4.02
C ARG A 77 0.02 1.28 -4.38
N GLN A 78 -1.00 1.07 -3.56
CA GLN A 78 -2.31 1.69 -3.80
C GLN A 78 -2.22 3.21 -3.62
N ILE A 79 -1.52 3.68 -2.58
CA ILE A 79 -1.23 5.10 -2.40
C ILE A 79 -0.46 5.66 -3.61
N ALA A 80 0.64 5.02 -4.00
CA ALA A 80 1.46 5.45 -5.13
C ALA A 80 0.64 5.50 -6.44
N SER A 81 -0.20 4.51 -6.68
CA SER A 81 -1.08 4.45 -7.86
C SER A 81 -2.12 5.56 -7.85
N SER A 82 -2.70 5.88 -6.68
CA SER A 82 -3.63 7.00 -6.54
C SER A 82 -2.96 8.35 -6.75
N ILE A 83 -1.73 8.54 -6.27
CA ILE A 83 -0.97 9.77 -6.51
C ILE A 83 -0.67 9.90 -8.01
N ALA A 84 -0.13 8.84 -8.62
CA ALA A 84 0.21 8.83 -10.04
C ALA A 84 -1.01 9.07 -10.95
N SER A 85 -2.18 8.53 -10.60
CA SER A 85 -3.41 8.75 -11.37
C SER A 85 -3.90 10.19 -11.27
N ARG A 86 -3.90 10.79 -10.07
CA ARG A 86 -4.31 12.19 -9.84
C ARG A 86 -3.37 13.18 -10.55
N SER A 87 -2.05 12.99 -10.45
CA SER A 87 -1.08 13.85 -11.13
C SER A 87 -1.21 13.82 -12.66
N ARG A 88 -1.56 12.66 -13.24
CA ARG A 88 -1.83 12.55 -14.68
C ARG A 88 -3.09 13.30 -15.10
N VAL A 89 -4.12 13.35 -14.25
CA VAL A 89 -5.36 14.10 -14.53
C VAL A 89 -5.08 15.61 -14.49
N GLU A 90 -4.33 16.09 -13.50
CA GLU A 90 -3.95 17.50 -13.41
C GLU A 90 -3.11 17.95 -14.61
N GLY A 91 -2.10 17.15 -15.01
CA GLY A 91 -1.26 17.47 -16.17
C GLY A 91 -2.00 17.56 -17.50
N ARG A 92 -3.16 16.88 -17.63
CA ARG A 92 -4.02 16.97 -18.83
C ARG A 92 -4.97 18.17 -18.82
N ARG A 93 -5.27 18.74 -17.65
CA ARG A 93 -6.14 19.93 -17.53
C ARG A 93 -5.39 21.24 -17.78
N HIS A 94 -4.06 21.22 -17.70
CA HIS A 94 -3.18 22.37 -17.91
C HIS A 94 -2.40 22.32 -19.24
N ALA A 95 -2.75 21.39 -20.14
CA ALA A 95 -2.21 21.26 -21.49
C ALA A 95 -3.27 21.65 -22.53
#